data_AF-A0AAW0U7E7-F1
#
_entry.id   AF-A0AAW0U7E7-F1
#
_cell.length_a   1.000
_cell.length_b   1.000
_cell.length_c   1.000
_cell.angle_alpha   90.00
_cell.angle_beta   90.00
_cell.angle_gamma   90.00
#
_symmetry.space_group_name_H-M   'P 1'
#
loop_
_entity.id
_entity.type
_entity.pdbx_description
1 polymer ?
#
loop_
_entity_poly.entity_id
_entity_poly.type
_entity_poly.pdbx_seq_one_letter_code
_entity_poly.pdbx_strand_id
1 'polypeptide(L)'
;MSAIRSAKAALRKELQAKIKALSSEEQARQSMEVQKKVISHSLYKDSKRVALYLSMANEVTTENIVRHALEQGKTCYVPRYDSKSVHMDMVRLHSWARV
;
A
#
# COMPACT_ATOMS: atom_id res chain seq x y z
N MET A 1 -8.70 26.50 11.58
CA MET A 1 -8.39 25.07 11.31
C MET A 1 -9.61 24.18 10.99
N SER A 2 -10.86 24.54 11.35
CA SER A 2 -12.04 23.70 11.04
C SER A 2 -12.34 23.61 9.55
N ALA A 3 -12.23 24.71 8.79
CA ALA A 3 -12.47 24.72 7.35
C ALA A 3 -11.59 23.72 6.58
N ILE A 4 -10.30 23.64 6.92
CA ILE A 4 -9.37 22.65 6.34
C ILE A 4 -9.78 21.21 6.69
N ARG A 5 -10.24 20.97 7.92
CA ARG A 5 -10.71 19.64 8.35
C ARG A 5 -11.95 19.23 7.56
N SER A 6 -12.91 20.14 7.39
CA SER A 6 -14.14 19.90 6.62
C SER A 6 -13.84 19.68 5.14
N ALA A 7 -12.94 20.47 4.54
CA ALA A 7 -12.52 20.29 3.16
C ALA A 7 -11.84 18.91 2.93
N LYS A 8 -10.95 18.49 3.84
CA LYS A 8 -10.35 17.15 3.79
C LYS A 8 -11.39 16.03 3.93
N ALA A 9 -12.39 16.21 4.79
CA ALA A 9 -13.46 15.23 4.98
C ALA A 9 -14.34 15.10 3.73
N ALA A 10 -14.73 16.23 3.12
CA ALA A 10 -15.50 16.26 1.88
C ALA A 10 -14.76 15.56 0.74
N LEU A 11 -13.47 15.88 0.54
CA LEU A 11 -12.64 15.27 -0.50
C LEU A 11 -12.46 13.75 -0.27
N ARG A 12 -12.22 13.30 0.97
CA ARG A 12 -12.10 11.86 1.25
C ARG A 12 -13.39 11.11 0.93
N LYS A 13 -14.55 11.69 1.26
CA LYS A 13 -15.85 11.09 0.94
C LYS A 13 -16.04 10.95 -0.58
N GLU A 14 -15.69 11.98 -1.33
CA GLU A 14 -15.75 11.97 -2.80
C GLU A 14 -14.83 10.90 -3.41
N LEU A 15 -13.55 10.86 -2.98
CA LEU A 15 -12.58 9.89 -3.49
C LEU A 15 -12.97 8.44 -3.14
N GLN A 16 -13.46 8.20 -1.93
CA GLN A 16 -13.96 6.88 -1.54
C GLN A 16 -15.14 6.42 -2.42
N ALA A 17 -16.06 7.33 -2.77
CA ALA A 17 -17.17 7.00 -3.66
C ALA A 17 -16.67 6.64 -5.06
N LYS A 18 -15.71 7.40 -5.60
CA LYS A 18 -15.08 7.11 -6.90
C LYS A 18 -14.36 5.76 -6.92
N ILE A 19 -13.58 5.46 -5.88
CA ILE A 19 -12.86 4.17 -5.78
C ILE A 19 -13.84 3.00 -5.67
N LYS A 20 -14.90 3.14 -4.86
CA LYS A 20 -15.94 2.10 -4.72
C LYS A 20 -16.73 1.84 -6.01
N ALA A 21 -16.80 2.82 -6.90
CA ALA A 21 -17.45 2.67 -8.20
C ALA A 21 -16.59 1.92 -9.23
N LEU A 22 -15.29 1.71 -8.97
CA LEU A 22 -14.43 0.91 -9.85
C LEU A 22 -14.78 -0.57 -9.74
N SER A 23 -14.85 -1.26 -10.87
CA SER A 23 -14.96 -2.71 -10.89
C SER A 23 -13.69 -3.37 -10.33
N SER A 24 -13.82 -4.58 -9.80
CA SER A 24 -12.66 -5.37 -9.33
C SER A 24 -11.63 -5.60 -10.44
N GLU A 25 -12.10 -5.76 -11.68
CA GLU A 25 -11.24 -5.91 -12.87
C GLU A 25 -10.40 -4.65 -13.13
N GLU A 26 -11.01 -3.47 -13.06
CA GLU A 26 -10.31 -2.21 -13.29
C GLU A 26 -9.32 -1.92 -12.16
N GLN A 27 -9.72 -2.19 -10.90
CA GLN A 27 -8.81 -2.10 -9.76
C GLN A 27 -7.60 -3.02 -9.91
N ALA A 28 -7.81 -4.28 -10.35
CA ALA A 28 -6.74 -5.23 -10.59
C ALA A 28 -5.83 -4.78 -11.74
N ARG A 29 -6.42 -4.31 -12.85
CA ARG A 29 -5.68 -3.81 -14.02
C ARG A 29 -4.80 -2.63 -13.65
N GLN A 30 -5.36 -1.60 -13.00
CA GLN A 30 -4.59 -0.43 -12.57
C GLN A 30 -3.53 -0.80 -11.53
N SER A 31 -3.85 -1.69 -10.58
CA SER A 31 -2.87 -2.15 -9.59
C SER A 31 -1.70 -2.86 -10.25
N MET A 32 -1.93 -3.69 -11.27
CA MET A 32 -0.86 -4.35 -12.01
C MET A 32 0.08 -3.32 -12.69
N GLU A 33 -0.48 -2.29 -13.31
CA GLU A 33 0.32 -1.23 -13.96
C GLU A 33 1.15 -0.42 -12.96
N VAL A 34 0.59 -0.11 -11.78
CA VAL A 34 1.34 0.54 -10.71
C VAL A 34 2.48 -0.35 -10.21
N GLN A 35 2.20 -1.64 -9.99
CA GLN A 35 3.22 -2.60 -9.51
C GLN A 35 4.38 -2.75 -10.51
N LYS A 36 4.09 -2.83 -11.82
CA LYS A 36 5.13 -2.85 -12.88
C LYS A 36 6.01 -1.60 -12.83
N LYS A 37 5.41 -0.42 -12.64
CA LYS A 37 6.16 0.84 -12.53
C LYS A 37 7.07 0.85 -11.31
N VAL A 38 6.56 0.44 -10.14
CA VAL A 38 7.36 0.38 -8.91
C VAL A 38 8.53 -0.58 -9.07
N ILE A 39 8.30 -1.80 -9.55
CA ILE A 39 9.33 -2.83 -9.69
C ILE A 39 10.42 -2.42 -10.71
N SER A 40 10.03 -1.72 -11.78
CA SER A 40 10.98 -1.26 -12.79
C SER A 40 11.78 -0.01 -12.40
N HIS A 41 11.33 0.73 -11.38
CA HIS A 41 11.92 1.99 -10.94
C HIS A 41 13.32 1.79 -10.31
N SER A 42 14.27 2.67 -10.64
CA SER A 42 15.66 2.62 -10.13
C SER A 42 15.70 2.69 -8.60
N LEU A 43 15.02 3.67 -7.99
CA LEU A 43 14.95 3.79 -6.52
C LEU A 43 14.50 2.50 -5.83
N TYR A 44 13.52 1.78 -6.38
CA TYR A 44 13.09 0.49 -5.82
C TYR A 44 14.17 -0.58 -5.99
N LYS A 45 14.77 -0.68 -7.19
CA LYS A 45 15.85 -1.64 -7.49
C LYS A 45 17.06 -1.45 -6.58
N ASP A 46 17.48 -0.22 -6.35
CA ASP A 46 18.65 0.13 -5.53
C ASP A 46 18.39 0.02 -4.03
N SER A 47 17.11 0.01 -3.62
CA SER A 47 16.72 -0.07 -2.20
C SER A 47 17.00 -1.46 -1.60
N LYS A 48 17.74 -1.49 -0.49
CA LYS A 48 17.97 -2.72 0.30
C LYS A 48 16.85 -2.99 1.32
N ARG A 49 16.16 -1.94 1.76
CA ARG A 49 15.12 -1.96 2.79
C ARG A 49 13.90 -1.21 2.28
N VAL A 50 12.73 -1.81 2.32
CA VAL A 50 11.48 -1.22 1.80
C VAL A 50 10.37 -1.34 2.84
N ALA A 51 9.55 -0.30 2.92
CA ALA A 51 8.36 -0.22 3.75
C ALA A 51 7.13 -0.29 2.83
N LEU A 52 6.25 -1.25 3.04
CA LEU A 52 5.06 -1.49 2.23
C LEU A 52 3.84 -1.68 3.12
N TYR A 53 2.71 -1.11 2.75
CA TYR A 53 1.43 -1.46 3.37
C TYR A 53 0.89 -2.76 2.77
N LEU A 54 0.07 -3.47 3.55
CA LEU A 54 -0.72 -4.61 3.06
C LEU A 54 -2.09 -4.09 2.65
N SER A 55 -2.40 -4.18 1.35
CA SER A 55 -3.53 -3.47 0.75
C SER A 55 -4.88 -3.86 1.34
N MET A 56 -5.72 -2.85 1.56
CA MET A 56 -7.15 -3.00 1.80
C MET A 56 -7.94 -2.95 0.49
N ALA A 57 -9.23 -3.29 0.54
CA ALA A 57 -10.10 -3.42 -0.64
C ALA A 57 -10.24 -2.15 -1.50
N ASN A 58 -9.92 -0.98 -0.95
CA ASN A 58 -10.01 0.32 -1.63
C ASN A 58 -8.64 0.94 -1.92
N GLU A 59 -7.59 0.12 -1.95
CA GLU A 59 -6.21 0.54 -2.20
C GLU A 59 -5.63 -0.24 -3.38
N VAL A 60 -4.55 0.29 -3.96
CA VAL A 60 -3.76 -0.45 -4.94
C VAL A 60 -3.20 -1.70 -4.28
N THR A 61 -3.33 -2.85 -4.94
CA THR A 61 -2.75 -4.11 -4.45
C THR A 61 -1.21 -4.05 -4.47
N THR A 62 -0.58 -4.44 -3.36
CA THR A 62 0.88 -4.41 -3.18
C THR A 62 1.50 -5.80 -3.09
N GLU A 63 0.69 -6.87 -3.17
CA GLU A 63 1.12 -8.26 -2.98
C GLU A 63 2.28 -8.64 -3.90
N ASN A 64 2.26 -8.24 -5.18
CA ASN A 64 3.36 -8.55 -6.10
C ASN A 64 4.65 -7.81 -5.72
N ILE A 65 4.55 -6.57 -5.23
CA ILE A 65 5.72 -5.78 -4.78
C ILE A 65 6.33 -6.43 -3.54
N VAL A 66 5.50 -6.90 -2.60
CA VAL A 66 5.98 -7.57 -1.38
C VAL A 66 6.69 -8.88 -1.73
N ARG A 67 6.06 -9.73 -2.56
CA ARG A 67 6.67 -10.98 -3.02
C ARG A 67 7.99 -10.73 -3.75
N HIS A 68 7.98 -9.84 -4.73
CA HIS A 68 9.18 -9.49 -5.47
C HIS A 68 10.28 -8.93 -4.55
N ALA A 69 9.93 -8.10 -3.57
CA ALA A 69 10.93 -7.57 -2.62
C ALA A 69 11.60 -8.69 -1.81
N LEU A 70 10.82 -9.65 -1.31
CA LEU A 70 11.33 -10.80 -0.56
C LEU A 70 12.18 -11.73 -1.45
N GLU A 71 11.73 -12.01 -2.68
CA GLU A 71 12.46 -12.82 -3.66
C GLU A 71 13.81 -12.20 -4.04
N GLN A 72 13.87 -10.87 -4.15
CA GLN A 72 15.11 -10.13 -4.41
C GLN A 72 16.00 -9.95 -3.16
N GLY A 73 15.66 -10.60 -2.04
CA GLY A 73 16.43 -10.53 -0.79
C GLY A 73 16.38 -9.16 -0.10
N LYS A 74 15.43 -8.28 -0.46
CA LYS A 74 15.25 -6.99 0.21
C LYS A 74 14.63 -7.21 1.59
N THR A 75 14.97 -6.35 2.54
CA THR A 75 14.30 -6.35 3.84
C THR A 75 12.98 -5.61 3.73
N CYS A 76 11.87 -6.34 3.79
CA CYS A 76 10.53 -5.77 3.74
C CYS A 76 10.01 -5.47 5.16
N TYR A 77 9.37 -4.31 5.33
CA TYR A 77 8.67 -3.93 6.55
C TYR A 77 7.21 -3.62 6.25
N VAL A 78 6.32 -4.01 7.16
CA VAL A 78 4.87 -3.75 7.09
C VAL A 78 4.37 -3.01 8.34
N PRO A 79 3.31 -2.20 8.23
CA PRO A 79 2.78 -1.47 9.38
C PRO A 79 2.11 -2.42 10.38
N ARG A 80 2.45 -2.27 11.66
CA ARG A 80 1.74 -2.83 12.82
C ARG A 80 1.19 -1.68 13.63
N TYR A 81 -0.13 -1.60 13.70
CA TYR A 81 -0.84 -0.57 14.46
C TYR A 81 -1.03 -0.99 15.91
N ASP A 82 -0.84 -0.06 16.84
CA ASP A 82 -1.29 -0.21 18.22
C ASP A 82 -2.80 0.03 18.27
N SER A 83 -3.57 -0.92 18.85
CA SER A 83 -5.02 -0.79 18.95
C SER A 83 -5.48 0.27 19.94
N LYS A 84 -4.59 0.73 20.84
CA LYS A 84 -4.90 1.69 21.91
C LYS A 84 -4.44 3.11 21.62
N SER A 85 -3.70 3.33 20.54
CA SER A 85 -3.14 4.63 20.21
C SER A 85 -3.08 4.86 18.71
N VAL A 86 -2.63 6.05 18.28
CA VAL A 86 -2.35 6.36 16.87
C VAL A 86 -0.94 5.91 16.44
N HIS A 87 -0.23 5.19 17.31
CA HIS A 87 1.14 4.74 17.07
C HIS A 87 1.17 3.58 16.07
N MET A 88 2.19 3.59 15.21
CA MET A 88 2.41 2.57 14.19
C MET A 88 3.91 2.26 14.11
N ASP A 89 4.26 0.97 14.20
CA ASP A 89 5.61 0.49 13.96
C ASP A 89 5.71 -0.16 12.58
N MET A 90 6.87 -0.03 11.94
CA MET A 90 7.21 -0.82 10.77
C MET A 90 7.94 -2.09 11.22
N VAL A 91 7.27 -3.24 11.14
CA VAL A 91 7.82 -4.54 11.57
C VAL A 91 8.33 -5.33 10.38
N ARG A 92 9.44 -6.06 10.57
CA ARG A 92 10.07 -6.82 9.48
C ARG A 92 9.20 -8.01 9.11
N LEU A 93 8.95 -8.16 7.81
CA LEU A 93 8.34 -9.34 7.23
C LEU A 93 9.44 -10.33 6.80
N HIS A 94 9.35 -11.58 7.26
CA HIS A 94 10.36 -12.60 7.01
C HIS A 94 10.03 -13.52 5.83
N SER A 95 8.74 -13.77 5.57
CA SER A 95 8.27 -14.61 4.48
C SER A 95 6.88 -14.16 4.03
N TRP A 96 6.52 -14.54 2.80
CA TRP A 96 5.15 -14.50 2.32
C TRP A 96 4.50 -15.87 2.55
N ALA A 97 4.30 -16.23 3.82
CA ALA A 97 3.38 -17.31 4.17
C ALA A 97 2.01 -16.66 4.37
N ARG A 98 0.98 -17.16 3.68
CA ARG A 98 -0.41 -16.77 3.98
C ARG A 98 -0.63 -16.94 5.48
N VAL A 99 -0.90 -15.84 6.17
CA VAL A 99 -1.52 -15.86 7.50
C VAL A 99 -2.95 -16.34 7.34
#